data_AF-A0A933RHI7-F1
#
_entry.id   AF-A0A933RHI7-F1
#
_cell.length_a   1.000
_cell.length_b   1.000
_cell.length_c   1.000
_cell.angle_alpha   90.00
_cell.angle_beta   90.00
_cell.angle_gamma   90.00
#
_symmetry.space_group_name_H-M   'P 1'
#
loop_
_entity.id
_entity.type
_entity.pdbx_description
1 polymer ?
#
loop_
_entity_poly.entity_id
_entity_poly.type
_entity_poly.pdbx_seq_one_letter_code
_entity_poly.pdbx_strand_id
1 'polypeptide(L)'
;MRALAELLVLVAAAGLVWAIVRTIAAGRREQGVRWRVDTRTRPDGTLVVAVRRGATDERIVRELPPGMDPAELAAELRLAREDAELAVD
;
A
#
# COMPACT_ATOMS: atom_id res chain seq x y z
N MET A 1 -50.21 -18.24 -3.73
CA MET A 1 -49.77 -16.87 -4.13
C MET A 1 -48.91 -16.22 -3.04
N ARG A 2 -49.42 -16.07 -1.81
CA ARG A 2 -48.70 -15.42 -0.68
C ARG A 2 -47.36 -16.08 -0.30
N ALA A 3 -47.35 -17.40 -0.13
CA ALA A 3 -46.13 -18.16 0.18
C ALA A 3 -45.06 -18.07 -0.91
N LEU A 4 -45.46 -17.93 -2.19
CA LEU A 4 -44.51 -17.78 -3.31
C LEU A 4 -43.85 -16.39 -3.28
N ALA A 5 -44.62 -15.36 -2.93
CA ALA A 5 -44.11 -14.00 -2.77
C ALA A 5 -43.15 -13.89 -1.58
N GLU A 6 -43.47 -14.52 -0.45
CA GLU A 6 -42.58 -14.57 0.72
C GLU A 6 -41.25 -15.26 0.40
N LEU A 7 -41.29 -16.34 -0.38
CA LEU A 7 -40.09 -17.07 -0.80
C LEU A 7 -39.22 -16.23 -1.75
N LEU A 8 -39.84 -15.48 -2.66
CA LEU A 8 -39.13 -14.53 -3.54
C LEU A 8 -38.50 -13.38 -2.75
N VAL A 9 -39.18 -12.86 -1.74
CA VAL A 9 -38.63 -11.82 -0.85
C VAL A 9 -37.41 -12.33 -0.09
N LEU A 10 -37.45 -13.57 0.43
CA LEU A 10 -36.32 -14.17 1.11
C LEU A 10 -35.12 -14.36 0.20
N VAL A 11 -35.34 -14.82 -1.04
CA VAL A 11 -34.28 -14.97 -2.05
C VAL A 11 -33.68 -13.62 -2.43
N ALA A 12 -34.52 -12.59 -2.63
CA ALA A 12 -34.05 -11.24 -2.93
C ALA A 12 -33.25 -10.65 -1.76
N ALA A 13 -33.71 -10.83 -0.52
CA ALA A 13 -33.02 -10.38 0.67
C ALA A 13 -31.66 -11.08 0.84
N ALA A 14 -31.59 -12.39 0.64
CA ALA A 14 -30.34 -13.14 0.69
C ALA A 14 -29.34 -12.67 -0.38
N GLY A 15 -29.82 -12.41 -1.60
CA GLY A 15 -29.00 -11.86 -2.68
C GLY A 15 -28.45 -10.47 -2.34
N LEU A 16 -29.28 -9.60 -1.75
CA LEU A 16 -28.86 -8.26 -1.33
C LEU A 16 -27.81 -8.33 -0.23
N VAL A 17 -28.00 -9.17 0.79
CA VAL A 17 -27.02 -9.37 1.87
C VAL A 17 -25.70 -9.88 1.31
N TRP A 18 -25.73 -10.85 0.39
CA TRP A 18 -24.52 -11.35 -0.25
C TRP A 18 -23.79 -10.27 -1.05
N ALA A 19 -24.51 -9.44 -1.80
CA ALA A 19 -23.94 -8.32 -2.55
C ALA A 19 -23.26 -7.28 -1.64
N ILE A 20 -23.88 -6.96 -0.50
CA ILE A 20 -23.32 -6.06 0.52
C ILE A 20 -22.05 -6.66 1.14
N VAL A 21 -22.08 -7.94 1.52
CA VAL A 21 -20.90 -8.62 2.08
C VAL A 21 -19.75 -8.65 1.07
N ARG A 22 -20.04 -8.92 -0.21
CA ARG A 22 -19.04 -8.95 -1.27
C ARG A 22 -18.43 -7.57 -1.51
N THR A 23 -19.21 -6.50 -1.50
CA THR A 23 -18.71 -5.12 -1.68
C THR A 23 -17.87 -4.68 -0.49
N ILE A 24 -18.29 -4.97 0.74
CA ILE A 24 -17.49 -4.71 1.95
C ILE A 24 -16.19 -5.53 1.92
N ALA A 25 -16.25 -6.82 1.56
CA ALA A 25 -15.06 -7.67 1.48
C ALA A 25 -14.08 -7.21 0.39
N ALA A 26 -14.58 -6.74 -0.76
CA ALA A 26 -13.76 -6.14 -1.81
C ALA A 26 -13.09 -4.85 -1.33
N GLY A 27 -13.86 -3.94 -0.71
CA GLY A 27 -13.31 -2.71 -0.13
C GLY A 27 -12.29 -2.98 0.99
N ARG A 28 -12.49 -4.00 1.82
CA ARG A 28 -11.51 -4.40 2.85
C ARG A 28 -10.22 -4.97 2.27
N ARG A 29 -10.27 -5.66 1.12
CA ARG A 29 -9.05 -6.12 0.42
C ARG A 29 -8.23 -4.95 -0.09
N GLU A 30 -8.88 -3.86 -0.49
CA GLU A 30 -8.22 -2.61 -0.86
C GLU A 30 -7.69 -1.84 0.38
N GLN A 31 -8.35 -1.98 1.52
CA GLN A 31 -7.91 -1.41 2.81
C GLN A 31 -6.76 -2.17 3.48
N GLY A 32 -6.34 -3.32 2.93
CA GLY A 32 -5.07 -3.96 3.26
C GLY A 32 -3.91 -3.13 2.71
N VAL A 33 -3.73 -1.94 3.26
CA VAL A 33 -2.70 -0.99 2.87
C VAL A 33 -1.34 -1.59 3.21
N ARG A 34 -0.79 -2.34 2.27
CA ARG A 34 0.58 -2.83 2.34
C ARG A 34 1.50 -1.68 1.95
N TRP A 35 2.26 -1.20 2.92
CA TRP A 35 3.43 -0.37 2.65
C TRP A 35 4.46 -1.21 1.91
N ARG A 36 5.00 -0.68 0.83
CA ARG A 36 6.10 -1.28 0.07
C ARG A 36 7.17 -0.22 -0.16
N VAL A 37 8.43 -0.63 -0.07
CA VAL A 37 9.57 0.15 -0.55
C VAL A 37 9.88 -0.32 -1.97
N ASP A 38 9.87 0.61 -2.91
CA ASP A 38 10.20 0.36 -4.31
C ASP A 38 11.49 1.14 -4.65
N THR A 39 12.43 0.50 -5.34
CA THR A 39 13.68 1.10 -5.81
C THR A 39 13.75 1.06 -7.32
N ARG A 40 14.07 2.18 -7.96
CA ARG A 40 14.24 2.26 -9.42
C ARG A 40 15.42 3.15 -9.80
N THR A 41 16.14 2.76 -10.85
CA THR A 41 17.22 3.57 -11.42
C THR A 41 16.68 4.37 -12.60
N ARG A 42 16.93 5.69 -12.60
CA ARG A 42 16.61 6.56 -13.72
C ARG A 42 17.63 6.40 -14.87
N PRO A 43 17.30 6.85 -16.09
CA PRO A 43 18.24 6.81 -17.22
C PRO A 43 19.54 7.58 -16.98
N ASP A 44 19.54 8.58 -16.11
CA ASP A 44 20.72 9.35 -15.70
C ASP A 44 21.60 8.63 -14.65
N GLY A 45 21.22 7.43 -14.24
CA GLY A 45 21.93 6.62 -13.24
C GLY A 45 21.56 6.93 -11.78
N THR A 46 20.63 7.85 -11.54
CA THR A 46 20.12 8.16 -10.19
C THR A 46 19.27 7.00 -9.65
N LEU A 47 19.56 6.53 -8.44
CA LEU A 47 18.72 5.56 -7.74
C LEU A 47 17.65 6.28 -6.92
N VAL A 48 16.39 6.00 -7.20
CA VAL A 48 15.23 6.57 -6.51
C VAL A 48 14.65 5.53 -5.57
N VAL A 49 14.52 5.89 -4.29
CA VAL A 49 13.83 5.10 -3.27
C VAL A 49 12.47 5.74 -3.01
N ALA A 50 11.41 4.98 -3.22
CA ALA A 50 10.04 5.42 -3.00
C ALA A 50 9.33 4.50 -2.01
N VAL A 51 8.48 5.08 -1.18
CA VAL A 51 7.55 4.35 -0.32
C VAL A 51 6.17 4.45 -0.97
N ARG A 52 5.55 3.29 -1.18
CA ARG A 52 4.23 3.19 -1.79
C ARG A 52 3.21 2.61 -0.82
N ARG A 53 2.06 3.26 -0.75
CA ARG A 53 0.90 2.92 0.04
C ARG A 53 -0.26 2.55 -0.91
N GLY A 54 -0.47 1.25 -1.13
CA GLY A 54 -1.49 0.80 -2.09
C GLY A 54 -1.11 1.08 -3.55
N ALA A 55 -2.09 1.40 -4.40
CA ALA A 55 -1.86 1.54 -5.85
C ALA A 55 -1.49 2.97 -6.30
N THR A 56 -1.88 3.99 -5.53
CA THR A 56 -1.91 5.39 -5.99
C THR A 56 -1.08 6.35 -5.15
N ASP A 57 -0.66 5.97 -3.95
CA ASP A 57 0.06 6.85 -3.03
C ASP A 57 1.54 6.44 -3.03
N GLU A 58 2.34 7.08 -3.89
CA GLU A 58 3.80 6.94 -3.98
C GLU A 58 4.46 8.22 -3.46
N ARG A 59 5.39 8.09 -2.52
CA ARG A 59 6.21 9.19 -2.03
C ARG A 59 7.69 8.86 -2.23
N ILE A 60 8.40 9.74 -2.94
CA ILE A 60 9.86 9.67 -3.03
C ILE A 60 10.42 10.06 -1.67
N VAL A 61 11.18 9.17 -1.06
CA VAL A 61 11.83 9.41 0.24
C VAL A 61 13.30 9.73 0.07
N ARG A 62 13.93 9.29 -1.03
CA ARG A 62 15.33 9.58 -1.31
C ARG A 62 15.69 9.45 -2.79
N GLU A 63 16.60 10.31 -3.22
CA GLU A 63 17.28 10.20 -4.51
C GLU A 63 18.79 10.12 -4.25
N LEU A 64 19.44 9.15 -4.87
CA LEU A 64 20.85 8.84 -4.72
C LEU A 64 21.53 9.12 -6.06
N PRO A 65 22.48 10.07 -6.12
CA PRO A 65 23.10 10.47 -7.36
C PRO A 65 23.88 9.31 -8.01
N PRO A 66 24.04 9.34 -9.34
CA PRO A 66 24.86 8.36 -10.04
C PRO A 66 26.29 8.38 -9.52
N GLY A 67 26.86 7.20 -9.29
CA GLY A 67 28.26 7.05 -8.88
C GLY A 67 28.55 7.32 -7.39
N MET A 68 27.53 7.42 -6.54
CA MET A 68 27.73 7.43 -5.09
C MET A 68 28.45 6.14 -4.64
N ASP A 69 29.48 6.30 -3.80
CA ASP A 69 30.26 5.19 -3.28
C ASP A 69 29.42 4.35 -2.29
N PRO A 70 29.42 3.00 -2.38
CA PRO A 70 28.69 2.16 -1.44
C PRO A 70 29.04 2.39 0.04
N ALA A 71 30.28 2.78 0.37
CA ALA A 71 30.66 3.06 1.74
C ALA A 71 30.08 4.40 2.24
N GLU A 72 30.07 5.41 1.38
CA GLU A 72 29.40 6.69 1.63
C GLU A 72 27.90 6.48 1.87
N LEU A 73 27.23 5.70 1.00
CA LEU A 73 25.82 5.35 1.17
C LEU A 73 25.56 4.62 2.49
N ALA A 74 26.40 3.65 2.85
CA ALA A 74 26.25 2.90 4.09
C ALA A 74 26.41 3.80 5.33
N ALA A 75 27.35 4.75 5.29
CA ALA A 75 27.54 5.72 6.36
C ALA A 75 26.32 6.63 6.52
N GLU A 76 25.78 7.15 5.41
CA GLU A 76 24.58 7.99 5.44
C GLU A 76 23.34 7.24 5.93
N LEU A 77 23.15 5.98 5.52
CA LEU A 77 22.03 5.15 6.00
C LEU A 77 22.13 4.84 7.49
N ARG A 78 23.36 4.68 7.99
CA ARG A 78 23.60 4.47 9.42
C ARG A 78 23.23 5.71 10.23
N LEU A 79 23.69 6.88 9.82
CA LEU A 79 23.35 8.15 10.46
C LEU A 79 21.83 8.39 10.45
N ALA A 80 21.19 8.20 9.29
CA ALA A 80 19.75 8.37 9.17
C ALA A 80 18.95 7.40 10.06
N ARG A 81 19.48 6.20 10.31
CA ARG A 81 18.89 5.24 11.24
C ARG A 81 19.04 5.69 12.69
N GLU A 82 20.22 6.13 13.08
CA GLU A 82 20.50 6.62 14.45
C GLU A 82 19.61 7.85 14.77
N ASP A 83 19.48 8.79 13.82
CA ASP A 83 18.58 9.94 13.95
C ASP A 83 17.10 9.52 14.09
N ALA A 84 16.67 8.51 13.33
CA ALA A 84 15.30 8.00 13.40
C ALA A 84 15.02 7.29 14.73
N GLU A 85 16.00 6.57 15.29
CA GLU A 85 15.89 5.95 16.62
C GLU A 85 15.75 7.03 17.71
N LEU A 86 16.54 8.11 17.64
CA LEU A 86 16.45 9.24 18.58
C LEU A 86 15.15 10.05 18.49
N ALA A 87 14.50 10.08 17.32
CA ALA A 87 13.26 10.82 17.13
C ALA A 87 12.00 10.11 17.67
N VAL A 88 12.13 8.83 18.06
CA VAL A 88 11.02 8.00 18.55
C VAL A 88 10.99 7.92 20.09
N ASP A 89 12.09 8.26 20.77
CA ASP A 89 12.20 8.40 22.22
C ASP A 89 11.78 9.81 22.71
#